data_AF-A0A925EEA3-F1
#
_entry.id   AF-A0A925EEA3-F1
#
_cell.length_a   1.000
_cell.length_b   1.000
_cell.length_c   1.000
_cell.angle_alpha   90.00
_cell.angle_beta   90.00
_cell.angle_gamma   90.00
#
_symmetry.space_group_name_H-M   'P 1'
#
loop_
_entity.id
_entity.type
_entity.pdbx_description
1 polymer ?
#
loop_
_entity_poly.entity_id
_entity_poly.type
_entity_poly.pdbx_seq_one_letter_code
_entity_poly.pdbx_strand_id
1 'polypeptide(L)'
;MSNDNRVSEVRTSQNEPEREQRIFTFKATQLVWLLFGILEALIALRIALMLIGANPGSPIVALIYGITTIFLFPFTGLIGSPSSGAMVLELSSMFAMLIYGLIAWVVERTVWLIFYRPRGPVVAVTETSTSEHHNTR
;
A
#
# COMPACT_ATOMS: atom_id res chain seq x y z
N MET A 1 -28.12 -30.64 49.49
CA MET A 1 -27.19 -31.03 48.41
C MET A 1 -26.97 -29.79 47.56
N SER A 2 -25.78 -29.20 47.63
CA SER A 2 -25.44 -27.95 46.92
C SER A 2 -24.96 -28.28 45.51
N ASN A 3 -25.62 -27.77 44.48
CA ASN A 3 -25.19 -27.88 43.09
C ASN A 3 -24.20 -26.73 42.80
N ASP A 4 -22.90 -27.01 42.89
CA ASP A 4 -21.84 -26.11 42.44
C ASP A 4 -21.80 -26.10 40.90
N ASN A 5 -22.59 -25.23 40.30
CA ASN A 5 -22.52 -24.97 38.86
C ASN A 5 -21.35 -24.02 38.58
N ARG A 6 -20.12 -24.55 38.57
CA ARG A 6 -18.91 -23.81 38.13
C ARG A 6 -18.97 -23.64 36.62
N VAL A 7 -19.62 -22.57 36.18
CA VAL A 7 -19.43 -22.04 34.82
C VAL A 7 -17.96 -21.67 34.71
N SER A 8 -17.17 -22.55 34.11
CA SER A 8 -15.80 -22.23 33.72
C SER A 8 -15.91 -21.23 32.59
N GLU A 9 -15.84 -19.94 32.93
CA GLU A 9 -15.63 -18.86 31.98
C GLU A 9 -14.29 -19.17 31.29
N VAL A 10 -14.35 -19.87 30.16
CA VAL A 10 -13.19 -20.08 29.30
C VAL A 10 -12.88 -18.71 28.74
N ARG A 11 -12.13 -17.92 29.51
CA ARG A 11 -11.35 -16.81 28.99
C ARG A 11 -10.35 -17.44 28.05
N THR A 12 -10.79 -17.71 26.83
CA THR A 12 -9.90 -17.85 25.70
C THR A 12 -9.17 -16.53 25.65
N SER A 13 -8.01 -16.50 26.31
CA SER A 13 -6.91 -15.63 25.93
C SER A 13 -6.61 -16.06 24.49
N GLN A 14 -7.37 -15.51 23.54
CA GLN A 14 -6.91 -15.31 22.19
C GLN A 14 -5.71 -14.39 22.40
N ASN A 15 -4.55 -14.97 22.65
CA ASN A 15 -3.32 -14.37 22.21
C ASN A 15 -3.58 -14.11 20.72
N GLU A 16 -3.64 -12.84 20.32
CA GLU A 16 -4.00 -12.38 18.98
C GLU A 16 -2.73 -12.08 18.15
N PRO A 17 -1.80 -13.03 17.88
CA PRO A 17 -0.71 -12.74 16.94
C PRO A 17 -1.27 -12.43 15.55
N GLU A 18 -2.51 -12.86 15.26
CA GLU A 18 -3.20 -12.54 14.00
C GLU A 18 -3.66 -11.08 13.89
N ARG A 19 -3.98 -10.36 14.97
CA ARG A 19 -4.36 -8.93 14.87
C ARG A 19 -3.15 -8.06 14.57
N GLU A 20 -2.04 -8.30 15.27
CA GLU A 20 -0.81 -7.53 15.07
C GLU A 20 -0.26 -7.71 13.66
N GLN A 21 -0.25 -8.94 13.14
CA GLN A 21 0.16 -9.22 11.76
C GLN A 21 -0.73 -8.50 10.73
N ARG A 22 -2.06 -8.49 10.93
CA ARG A 22 -2.98 -7.80 10.03
C ARG A 22 -2.73 -6.29 10.00
N ILE A 23 -2.57 -5.66 11.18
CA ILE A 23 -2.35 -4.21 11.27
C ILE A 23 -1.01 -3.82 10.64
N PHE A 24 0.03 -4.65 10.81
CA PHE A 24 1.34 -4.41 10.22
C PHE A 24 1.30 -4.46 8.68
N THR A 25 0.62 -5.46 8.09
CA THR A 25 0.47 -5.58 6.64
C THR A 25 -0.26 -4.39 6.03
N PHE A 26 -1.39 -3.96 6.64
CA PHE A 26 -2.15 -2.82 6.14
C PHE A 26 -1.32 -1.53 6.14
N LYS A 27 -0.53 -1.30 7.20
CA LYS A 27 0.34 -0.12 7.29
C LYS A 27 1.49 -0.17 6.27
N ALA A 28 2.05 -1.35 6.00
CA ALA A 28 3.11 -1.52 5.02
C ALA A 28 2.63 -1.18 3.60
N THR A 29 1.47 -1.70 3.17
CA THR A 29 0.88 -1.38 1.86
C THR A 29 0.60 0.12 1.73
N GLN A 30 0.05 0.74 2.79
CA GLN A 30 -0.23 2.18 2.79
C GLN A 30 1.05 3.02 2.66
N LEU A 31 2.13 2.61 3.33
CA LEU A 31 3.42 3.28 3.23
C LEU A 31 4.02 3.17 1.82
N VAL A 32 3.93 1.99 1.19
CA VAL A 32 4.39 1.78 -0.20
C VAL A 32 3.65 2.74 -1.14
N TRP A 33 2.31 2.77 -1.08
CA TRP A 33 1.52 3.68 -1.92
C TRP A 33 1.86 5.15 -1.70
N LEU A 34 2.10 5.56 -0.45
CA LEU A 34 2.47 6.93 -0.15
C LEU A 34 3.84 7.29 -0.74
N LEU A 35 4.85 6.44 -0.52
CA LEU A 35 6.22 6.71 -0.98
C LEU A 35 6.31 6.71 -2.51
N PHE A 36 5.78 5.67 -3.17
CA PHE A 36 5.75 5.61 -4.62
C PHE A 36 4.86 6.70 -5.21
N GLY A 37 3.71 7.01 -4.59
CA GLY A 37 2.83 8.09 -5.03
C GLY A 37 3.50 9.46 -4.99
N ILE A 38 4.27 9.76 -3.92
CA ILE A 38 5.05 11.00 -3.84
C ILE A 38 6.15 11.04 -4.90
N LEU A 39 6.89 9.93 -5.07
CA LEU A 39 7.94 9.83 -6.08
C LEU A 39 7.40 10.04 -7.50
N GLU A 40 6.32 9.35 -7.84
CA GLU A 40 5.59 9.48 -9.10
C GLU A 40 5.12 10.91 -9.34
N ALA A 41 4.51 11.54 -8.32
CA ALA A 41 4.04 12.92 -8.42
C ALA A 41 5.20 13.90 -8.68
N LEU A 42 6.36 13.70 -8.04
CA LEU A 42 7.55 14.53 -8.27
C LEU A 42 8.11 14.35 -9.69
N ILE A 43 8.16 13.12 -10.21
CA ILE A 43 8.62 12.84 -11.58
C ILE A 43 7.62 13.41 -12.60
N ALA A 44 6.32 13.24 -12.39
CA ALA A 44 5.29 13.82 -13.24
C ALA A 44 5.36 15.35 -13.26
N LEU A 45 5.54 15.97 -12.09
CA LEU A 45 5.72 17.41 -11.97
C LEU A 45 6.98 17.89 -12.70
N ARG A 46 8.10 17.16 -12.60
CA ARG A 46 9.32 17.43 -13.37
C ARG A 46 9.03 17.43 -14.87
N ILE A 47 8.38 16.38 -15.39
CA ILE A 47 8.04 16.27 -16.81
C ILE A 47 7.18 17.46 -17.24
N ALA A 48 6.16 17.81 -16.47
CA ALA A 48 5.31 18.96 -16.76
C ALA A 48 6.10 20.27 -16.81
N LEU A 49 7.00 20.50 -15.84
CA LEU A 49 7.86 21.68 -15.79
C LEU A 49 8.81 21.76 -17.00
N MET A 50 9.38 20.63 -17.42
CA MET A 50 10.25 20.59 -18.61
C MET A 50 9.47 20.82 -19.90
N LEU A 51 8.23 20.32 -19.98
CA LEU A 51 7.36 20.51 -21.14
C LEU A 51 6.90 21.95 -21.33
N ILE A 52 6.68 22.69 -20.24
CA ILE A 52 6.34 24.12 -20.33
C ILE A 52 7.59 25.01 -20.48
N GLY A 53 8.79 24.43 -20.47
CA GLY A 53 10.05 25.18 -20.52
C GLY A 53 10.29 26.02 -19.27
N ALA A 54 9.94 25.50 -18.09
CA ALA A 54 10.10 26.20 -16.82
C ALA A 54 11.57 26.58 -16.58
N ASN A 55 11.79 27.78 -16.02
CA ASN A 55 13.12 28.29 -15.74
C ASN A 55 13.84 27.41 -14.67
N PRO A 56 14.94 26.72 -15.01
CA PRO A 56 15.68 25.87 -14.07
C PRO A 56 16.37 26.67 -12.96
N GLY A 57 16.55 27.99 -13.12
CA GLY A 57 17.04 28.89 -12.08
C GLY A 57 16.01 29.21 -10.99
N SER A 58 14.74 28.83 -11.16
CA SER A 58 13.72 29.01 -10.13
C SER A 58 13.97 28.04 -8.96
N PRO A 59 13.95 28.50 -7.69
CA PRO A 59 14.25 27.65 -6.54
C PRO A 59 13.38 26.39 -6.46
N ILE A 60 12.09 26.50 -6.79
CA ILE A 60 11.17 25.35 -6.75
C ILE A 60 11.46 24.33 -7.87
N VAL A 61 11.81 24.80 -9.06
CA VAL A 61 12.16 23.94 -10.20
C VAL A 61 13.47 23.24 -9.93
N ALA A 62 14.47 23.99 -9.46
CA ALA A 62 15.78 23.44 -9.07
C ALA A 62 15.65 22.38 -7.96
N LEU A 63 14.80 22.61 -6.96
CA LEU A 63 14.53 21.63 -5.89
C LEU A 63 13.94 20.34 -6.45
N ILE A 64 12.90 20.44 -7.28
CA ILE A 64 12.22 19.27 -7.88
C ILE A 64 13.21 18.50 -8.75
N TYR A 65 13.96 19.19 -9.62
CA TYR A 65 14.94 18.57 -10.49
C TYR A 65 16.06 17.91 -9.69
N GLY A 66 16.53 18.56 -8.62
CA GLY A 66 17.55 18.00 -7.73
C GLY A 66 17.11 16.70 -7.05
N ILE A 67 15.92 16.69 -6.43
CA ILE A 67 15.39 15.51 -5.75
C ILE A 67 15.17 14.37 -6.75
N THR A 68 14.52 14.65 -7.89
CA THR A 68 14.19 13.64 -8.90
C THR A 68 15.41 13.08 -9.61
N THR A 69 16.49 13.84 -9.78
CA THR A 69 17.71 13.40 -10.48
C THR A 69 18.31 12.13 -9.86
N ILE A 70 18.29 11.99 -8.53
CA ILE A 70 18.84 10.81 -7.85
C ILE A 70 18.09 9.53 -8.26
N PHE A 71 16.76 9.62 -8.37
CA PHE A 71 15.91 8.50 -8.78
C PHE A 71 16.00 8.25 -10.30
N LEU A 72 16.26 9.29 -11.08
CA LEU A 72 16.36 9.17 -12.54
C LEU A 72 17.75 8.74 -13.02
N PHE A 73 18.77 8.80 -12.17
CA PHE A 73 20.15 8.39 -12.47
C PHE A 73 20.27 7.06 -13.24
N PRO A 74 19.64 5.94 -12.83
CA PRO A 74 19.76 4.68 -13.58
C PRO A 74 19.07 4.70 -14.95
N PHE A 75 18.22 5.69 -15.21
CA PHE A 75 17.47 5.83 -16.46
C PHE A 75 18.07 6.91 -17.39
N THR A 76 19.13 7.61 -16.98
CA THR A 76 19.72 8.69 -17.77
C THR A 76 20.27 8.16 -19.09
N GLY A 77 19.88 8.79 -20.20
CA GLY A 77 20.38 8.42 -21.53
C GLY A 77 19.78 7.15 -22.11
N LEU A 78 18.79 6.53 -21.47
CA LEU A 78 18.09 5.36 -22.02
C LEU A 78 17.37 5.67 -23.32
N ILE A 79 16.73 6.83 -23.39
CA ILE A 79 15.94 7.27 -24.53
C ILE A 79 16.30 8.72 -24.84
N GLY A 80 16.65 8.98 -26.11
CA GLY A 80 16.90 10.33 -26.61
C GLY A 80 15.67 11.22 -26.39
N SER A 81 15.89 12.39 -25.79
CA SER A 81 14.79 13.30 -25.42
C SER A 81 14.63 14.39 -26.47
N PRO A 82 13.48 14.47 -27.18
CA PRO A 82 13.25 15.55 -28.12
C PRO A 82 13.06 16.88 -27.38
N SER A 83 13.63 17.95 -27.95
CA SER A 83 13.60 19.29 -27.38
C SER A 83 13.27 20.34 -28.43
N SER A 84 12.50 21.37 -28.05
CA SER A 84 12.21 22.54 -28.87
C SER A 84 12.37 23.81 -28.02
N GLY A 85 13.44 24.56 -28.27
CA GLY A 85 13.79 25.73 -27.46
C GLY A 85 14.02 25.34 -25.99
N ALA A 86 13.25 25.95 -25.08
CA ALA A 86 13.30 25.64 -23.65
C ALA A 86 12.48 24.39 -23.26
N MET A 87 11.62 23.89 -24.15
CA MET A 87 10.77 22.74 -23.86
C MET A 87 11.52 21.44 -24.14
N VAL A 88 11.54 20.54 -23.16
CA VAL A 88 12.18 19.22 -23.29
C VAL A 88 11.19 18.15 -22.89
N LEU A 89 10.94 17.20 -23.80
CA LEU A 89 10.19 15.99 -23.48
C LEU A 89 11.18 14.92 -23.03
N GLU A 90 11.39 14.83 -21.73
CA GLU A 90 12.28 13.83 -21.15
C GLU A 90 11.64 12.44 -21.12
N LEU A 91 11.82 11.69 -22.20
CA LEU A 91 11.31 10.33 -22.34
C LEU A 91 11.89 9.38 -21.27
N SER A 92 13.12 9.62 -20.83
CA SER A 92 13.74 8.83 -19.75
C SER A 92 12.98 8.99 -18.42
N SER A 93 12.42 10.16 -18.14
CA SER A 93 11.57 10.39 -16.95
C SER A 93 10.22 9.70 -17.06
N MET A 94 9.60 9.75 -18.23
CA MET A 94 8.35 9.03 -18.48
C MET A 94 8.54 7.53 -18.32
N PHE A 95 9.67 7.00 -18.79
CA PHE A 95 10.00 5.59 -18.63
C PHE A 95 10.23 5.23 -17.17
N ALA A 96 10.96 6.06 -16.41
CA ALA A 96 11.14 5.86 -14.97
C ALA A 96 9.80 5.83 -14.22
N MET A 97 8.89 6.75 -14.56
CA MET A 97 7.52 6.79 -14.01
C MET A 97 6.77 5.47 -14.27
N LEU A 98 6.85 4.95 -15.50
CA LEU A 98 6.28 3.65 -15.83
C LEU A 98 6.89 2.50 -15.00
N ILE A 99 8.21 2.47 -14.86
CA ILE A 99 8.91 1.40 -14.11
C ILE A 99 8.60 1.48 -12.62
N TYR A 100 8.62 2.65 -12.01
CA TYR A 100 8.30 2.82 -10.59
C TYR A 100 6.84 2.49 -10.29
N GLY A 101 5.90 2.87 -11.16
CA GLY A 101 4.51 2.44 -11.06
C GLY A 101 4.34 0.92 -11.12
N LEU A 102 5.07 0.24 -12.02
CA LEU A 102 5.07 -1.22 -12.09
C LEU A 102 5.64 -1.87 -10.82
N ILE A 103 6.75 -1.33 -10.29
CA ILE A 103 7.34 -1.82 -9.04
C ILE A 103 6.35 -1.66 -7.89
N ALA A 104 5.72 -0.49 -7.74
CA ALA A 104 4.72 -0.24 -6.72
C ALA A 104 3.57 -1.26 -6.79
N TRP A 105 3.09 -1.53 -8.02
CA TRP A 105 2.04 -2.51 -8.25
C TRP A 105 2.46 -3.94 -7.90
N VAL A 106 3.66 -4.37 -8.30
CA VAL A 106 4.17 -5.72 -7.96
C VAL A 106 4.35 -5.89 -6.45
N VAL A 107 4.87 -4.87 -5.77
CA VAL A 107 5.05 -4.88 -4.31
C VAL A 107 3.69 -5.01 -3.62
N GLU A 108 2.71 -4.18 -4.00
CA GLU A 108 1.34 -4.27 -3.48
C GLU A 108 0.75 -5.66 -3.70
N ARG A 109 0.87 -6.19 -4.93
CA ARG A 109 0.32 -7.49 -5.31
C ARG A 109 0.96 -8.64 -4.53
N THR A 110 2.26 -8.54 -4.26
CA THR A 110 3.02 -9.53 -3.48
C THR A 110 2.56 -9.53 -2.03
N VAL A 111 2.39 -8.34 -1.43
CA VAL A 111 1.84 -8.20 -0.08
C VAL A 111 0.42 -8.78 -0.04
N TRP A 112 -0.44 -8.43 -0.99
CA TRP A 112 -1.77 -9.01 -1.07
C TRP A 112 -1.72 -10.55 -1.17
N LEU A 113 -0.89 -11.11 -2.06
CA LEU A 113 -0.82 -12.56 -2.27
C LEU A 113 -0.38 -13.32 -1.02
N ILE A 114 0.58 -12.78 -0.25
CA ILE A 114 1.12 -13.45 0.94
C ILE A 114 0.12 -13.37 2.11
N PHE A 115 -0.57 -12.24 2.28
CA PHE A 115 -1.39 -11.97 3.46
C PHE A 115 -2.90 -12.20 3.27
N TYR A 116 -3.38 -12.37 2.04
CA TYR A 116 -4.78 -12.67 1.77
C TYR A 116 -5.08 -14.15 2.03
N ARG A 117 -5.16 -14.53 3.31
CA ARG A 117 -5.77 -15.80 3.70
C ARG A 117 -7.29 -15.66 3.51
N PRO A 118 -7.97 -16.55 2.75
CA PRO A 118 -9.41 -16.51 2.61
C PRO A 118 -10.03 -16.45 4.00
N ARG A 119 -10.85 -15.44 4.26
CA ARG A 119 -11.70 -15.43 5.44
C ARG A 119 -12.62 -16.63 5.25
N GLY A 120 -12.31 -17.74 5.93
CA GLY A 120 -13.29 -18.77 6.16
C GLY A 120 -14.52 -18.07 6.72
N PRO A 121 -15.74 -18.33 6.20
CA PRO A 121 -16.95 -17.74 6.73
C PRO A 121 -16.89 -17.88 8.25
N VAL A 122 -17.03 -16.76 8.95
CA VAL A 122 -17.31 -16.81 10.38
C VAL A 122 -18.60 -17.60 10.49
N VAL A 123 -18.48 -18.90 10.76
CA VAL A 123 -19.61 -19.74 11.12
C VAL A 123 -20.05 -19.14 12.44
N ALA A 124 -21.00 -18.22 12.37
CA ALA A 124 -21.74 -17.79 13.54
C ALA A 124 -22.36 -19.07 14.08
N VAL A 125 -21.76 -19.62 15.13
CA VAL A 125 -22.35 -20.73 15.86
C VAL A 125 -23.58 -20.15 16.52
N THR A 126 -24.72 -20.24 15.82
CA THR A 126 -26.03 -20.02 16.41
C THR A 126 -26.24 -21.14 17.39
N GLU A 127 -25.82 -20.94 18.64
CA GLU A 127 -26.17 -21.82 19.74
C GLU A 127 -27.70 -21.82 19.87
N THR A 128 -28.34 -22.83 19.30
CA THR A 128 -29.75 -23.09 19.54
C THR A 128 -29.82 -23.70 20.93
N SER A 129 -30.05 -22.86 21.93
CA SER A 129 -30.43 -23.30 23.27
C SER A 129 -31.80 -23.97 23.16
N THR A 130 -31.80 -25.28 22.93
CA THR A 130 -32.98 -26.12 23.12
C THR A 130 -33.24 -26.18 24.62
N SER A 131 -34.09 -25.27 25.11
CA SER A 131 -34.73 -25.45 26.40
C SER A 131 -35.78 -26.56 26.25
N GLU A 132 -35.35 -27.81 26.42
CA GLU A 132 -36.25 -28.95 26.48
C GLU A 132 -37.03 -28.89 27.80
N HIS A 133 -38.22 -28.29 27.76
CA HIS A 133 -39.13 -28.26 28.91
C HIS A 133 -39.82 -29.62 29.03
N HIS A 134 -39.15 -30.58 29.68
CA HIS A 134 -39.72 -31.87 30.01
C HIS A 134 -40.75 -31.68 31.14
N ASN A 135 -42.04 -31.70 30.80
CA ASN A 135 -43.13 -31.71 31.78
C ASN A 135 -43.53 -33.17 32.07
N THR A 136 -43.05 -33.72 33.18
CA THR A 136 -43.58 -34.97 33.74
C THR A 136 -44.75 -34.67 34.67
N ARG A 137 -45.94 -35.10 34.21
CA ARG A 137 -47.20 -35.37 34.94
C ARG A 137 -47.61 -34.48 36.10
#